data_AF-A0A6B3HYW4-F1
#
_entry.id   AF-A0A6B3HYW4-F1
#
_cell.length_a   1.000
_cell.length_b   1.000
_cell.length_c   1.000
_cell.angle_alpha   90.00
_cell.angle_beta   90.00
_cell.angle_gamma   90.00
#
_symmetry.space_group_name_H-M   'P 1'
#
loop_
_entity.id
_entity.type
_entity.pdbx_description
1 polymer ?
#
loop_
_entity_poly.entity_id
_entity_poly.type
_entity_poly.pdbx_seq_one_letter_code
_entity_poly.pdbx_strand_id
1 'polypeptide(L)'
;REILNYGHTLAHAIEKNERYKWRHGAAVSIGMVFAAELGRLAGRLDDATADRHRTVLESVGLPLAYRADQWPKLLENMKVDKKSR
;
A
#
# COMPACT_ATOMS: atom_id res chain seq x y z
N ARG A 1 11.68 14.13 4.21
CA ARG A 1 12.15 12.74 4.00
C ARG A 1 11.01 11.72 4.04
N GLU A 2 9.94 11.97 4.79
CA GLU A 2 8.75 11.09 4.88
C GLU A 2 8.05 10.79 3.55
N ILE A 3 8.16 11.65 2.53
CA ILE A 3 7.57 11.37 1.21
C ILE A 3 8.09 10.05 0.60
N LEU A 4 9.29 9.61 0.98
CA LEU A 4 9.86 8.32 0.57
C LEU A 4 9.15 7.12 1.20
N ASN A 5 8.34 7.34 2.25
CA ASN A 5 7.53 6.31 2.88
C ASN A 5 6.18 6.11 2.16
N TYR A 6 5.94 6.76 1.02
CA TYR A 6 4.70 6.57 0.26
C TYR A 6 4.46 5.08 -0.04
N GLY A 7 3.28 4.58 0.31
CA GLY A 7 2.90 3.16 0.23
C GLY A 7 3.46 2.23 1.33
N HIS A 8 4.41 2.68 2.16
CA HIS A 8 5.12 1.78 3.06
C HIS A 8 4.32 1.35 4.31
N THR A 9 3.33 2.14 4.74
CA THR A 9 2.49 1.80 5.92
C THR A 9 1.78 0.46 5.73
N LEU A 10 1.09 0.26 4.60
CA LEU A 10 0.44 -1.00 4.30
C LEU A 10 1.46 -2.07 3.87
N ALA A 11 2.52 -1.68 3.16
CA ALA A 11 3.55 -2.61 2.70
C ALA A 11 4.20 -3.35 3.87
N HIS A 12 4.65 -2.64 4.91
CA HIS A 12 5.25 -3.26 6.09
C HIS A 12 4.26 -4.19 6.81
N ALA A 13 2.97 -3.83 6.85
CA ALA A 13 1.94 -4.68 7.44
C ALA A 13 1.78 -6.00 6.65
N ILE A 14 1.80 -5.94 5.31
CA ILE A 14 1.77 -7.11 4.43
C ILE A 14 3.03 -7.96 4.63
N GLU A 15 4.22 -7.36 4.59
CA GLU A 15 5.49 -8.08 4.78
C GLU A 15 5.51 -8.82 6.11
N LYS A 16 5.11 -8.14 7.19
CA LYS A 16 5.04 -8.75 8.53
C LYS A 16 4.02 -9.90 8.56
N ASN A 17 2.83 -9.72 7.97
CA ASN A 17 1.81 -10.76 7.92
C ASN A 17 2.27 -12.00 7.12
N GLU A 18 3.04 -11.78 6.07
CA GLU A 18 3.63 -12.82 5.21
C GLU A 18 4.96 -13.38 5.74
N ARG A 19 5.36 -13.00 6.96
CA ARG A 19 6.63 -13.40 7.58
C ARG A 19 7.84 -13.11 6.67
N TYR A 20 7.81 -11.96 6.02
CA TYR A 20 8.84 -11.44 5.10
C TYR A 20 9.14 -12.34 3.90
N LYS A 21 8.19 -13.19 3.49
CA LYS A 21 8.32 -14.04 2.28
C LYS A 21 7.94 -13.33 0.99
N TRP A 22 7.22 -12.22 1.09
CA TRP A 22 6.87 -11.38 -0.05
C TRP A 22 8.03 -10.47 -0.43
N ARG A 23 8.20 -10.22 -1.74
CA ARG A 23 9.16 -9.23 -2.24
C ARG A 23 8.74 -7.84 -1.78
N HIS A 24 9.68 -7.05 -1.28
CA HIS A 24 9.43 -5.69 -0.78
C HIS A 24 8.67 -4.82 -1.79
N GLY A 25 9.17 -4.74 -3.03
CA GLY A 25 8.52 -3.96 -4.08
C GLY A 25 7.08 -4.39 -4.41
N ALA A 26 6.74 -5.67 -4.21
CA ALA A 26 5.39 -6.18 -4.40
C ALA A 26 4.44 -5.78 -3.25
N ALA A 27 4.95 -5.66 -2.03
CA ALA A 27 4.16 -5.12 -0.91
C ALA A 27 3.97 -3.60 -1.06
N VAL A 28 5.02 -2.89 -1.50
CA VAL A 28 4.98 -1.44 -1.73
C VAL A 28 4.00 -1.07 -2.85
N SER A 29 3.94 -1.82 -3.95
CA SER A 29 2.98 -1.55 -5.03
C SER A 29 1.53 -1.58 -4.55
N ILE A 30 1.17 -2.57 -3.73
CA ILE A 30 -0.16 -2.67 -3.12
C ILE A 30 -0.40 -1.49 -2.17
N GLY A 31 0.60 -1.13 -1.37
CA GLY A 31 0.52 0.01 -0.48
C GLY A 31 0.35 1.35 -1.20
N MET A 32 0.96 1.54 -2.37
CA MET A 32 0.77 2.74 -3.20
C MET A 32 -0.65 2.82 -3.75
N VAL A 33 -1.20 1.70 -4.27
CA VAL A 33 -2.60 1.67 -4.73
C VAL A 33 -3.57 1.96 -3.59
N PHE A 34 -3.32 1.41 -2.40
CA PHE A 34 -4.12 1.71 -1.21
C PHE A 34 -4.04 3.18 -0.81
N ALA A 35 -2.84 3.78 -0.79
CA ALA A 35 -2.67 5.19 -0.45
C ALA A 35 -3.33 6.12 -1.48
N ALA A 36 -3.26 5.79 -2.77
CA ALA A 36 -3.94 6.51 -3.83
C ALA A 36 -5.47 6.48 -3.65
N GLU A 37 -6.03 5.30 -3.36
CA GLU A 37 -7.47 5.13 -3.14
C GLU A 37 -7.95 5.88 -1.89
N LEU A 38 -7.18 5.85 -0.80
CA LEU A 38 -7.47 6.68 0.37
C LEU A 38 -7.45 8.18 0.05
N GLY A 39 -6.48 8.63 -0.75
CA GLY A 39 -6.40 10.02 -1.20
C GLY A 39 -7.60 10.44 -2.04
N ARG A 40 -8.05 9.56 -2.94
CA ARG A 40 -9.24 9.74 -3.78
C ARG A 40 -10.50 9.87 -2.93
N LEU A 41 -10.73 8.93 -2.02
CA LEU A 41 -11.88 8.94 -1.11
C LEU A 41 -11.87 10.14 -0.14
N ALA A 42 -10.69 10.64 0.21
CA ALA A 42 -10.54 11.85 1.04
C ALA A 42 -10.67 13.17 0.25
N GLY A 43 -10.90 13.12 -1.07
CA GLY A 43 -10.98 14.31 -1.93
C GLY A 43 -9.65 15.03 -2.11
N ARG A 44 -8.52 14.35 -1.89
CA ARG A 44 -7.14 14.91 -1.97
C ARG A 44 -6.37 14.48 -3.21
N LEU A 45 -6.91 13.55 -3.97
CA LEU A 45 -6.33 13.03 -5.21
C LEU A 45 -7.47 12.90 -6.22
N ASP A 46 -7.25 13.34 -7.45
CA ASP A 46 -8.23 13.16 -8.54
C ASP A 46 -8.27 11.70 -9.02
N ASP A 47 -9.40 11.32 -9.63
CA ASP A 47 -9.62 9.95 -10.12
C ASP A 47 -8.55 9.52 -11.13
N ALA A 48 -8.16 10.41 -12.06
CA ALA A 48 -7.18 10.08 -13.09
C ALA A 48 -5.78 9.80 -12.50
N THR A 49 -5.35 10.56 -11.52
CA THR A 49 -4.09 10.32 -10.81
C THR A 49 -4.15 9.05 -9.97
N ALA A 50 -5.29 8.74 -9.33
CA ALA A 50 -5.46 7.48 -8.61
C ALA A 50 -5.37 6.27 -9.55
N ASP A 51 -6.08 6.30 -10.68
CA ASP A 51 -6.07 5.24 -11.69
C ASP A 51 -4.70 5.04 -12.34
N ARG A 52 -3.92 6.13 -12.48
CA ARG A 52 -2.55 6.06 -12.99
C ARG A 52 -1.64 5.16 -12.15
N HIS A 53 -1.85 5.10 -10.83
CA HIS A 53 -1.06 4.20 -9.98
C HIS A 53 -1.24 2.74 -10.40
N ARG A 54 -2.49 2.32 -10.63
CA ARG A 54 -2.82 0.96 -11.07
C ARG A 54 -2.20 0.67 -12.42
N THR A 55 -2.43 1.57 -13.39
CA THR A 55 -1.96 1.42 -14.77
C THR A 55 -0.43 1.27 -14.84
N VAL A 56 0.32 2.14 -14.14
CA VAL A 56 1.78 2.11 -14.17
C VAL A 56 2.32 0.84 -13.49
N LEU A 57 1.82 0.50 -12.31
CA LEU A 57 2.29 -0.67 -11.56
C LEU A 57 1.94 -1.99 -12.28
N GLU A 58 0.77 -2.07 -12.92
CA GLU A 58 0.38 -3.21 -13.75
C GLU A 58 1.28 -3.34 -14.99
N SER A 59 1.64 -2.22 -15.64
CA SER A 59 2.50 -2.24 -16.83
C SER A 59 3.89 -2.84 -16.58
N VAL A 60 4.35 -2.84 -15.32
CA VAL A 60 5.62 -3.45 -14.89
C VAL A 60 5.43 -4.78 -14.17
N GLY A 61 4.21 -5.35 -14.19
CA GLY A 61 3.90 -6.68 -13.63
C GLY A 61 3.90 -6.74 -12.11
N LEU A 62 3.66 -5.62 -11.41
CA LEU A 62 3.56 -5.59 -9.96
C LEU A 62 2.12 -5.89 -9.48
N PRO A 63 1.96 -6.58 -8.34
CA PRO A 63 0.64 -6.86 -7.80
C PRO A 63 -0.02 -5.59 -7.27
N LEU A 64 -1.35 -5.50 -7.45
CA LEU A 64 -2.15 -4.33 -7.08
C LEU A 64 -3.13 -4.59 -5.93
N ALA A 65 -3.28 -5.84 -5.53
CA ALA A 65 -4.24 -6.25 -4.52
C ALA A 65 -3.65 -7.29 -3.58
N TYR A 66 -4.21 -7.35 -2.38
CA TYR A 66 -3.90 -8.34 -1.36
C TYR A 66 -5.17 -9.00 -0.86
N ARG A 67 -5.02 -10.15 -0.19
CA ARG A 67 -6.14 -10.94 0.29
C ARG A 67 -6.93 -10.23 1.40
N ALA A 68 -8.22 -9.99 1.14
CA ALA A 68 -9.08 -9.14 1.96
C ALA A 68 -9.38 -9.72 3.37
N ASP A 69 -9.35 -11.05 3.50
CA ASP A 69 -9.56 -11.77 4.77
C ASP A 69 -8.50 -11.45 5.83
N GLN A 70 -7.34 -10.90 5.44
CA GLN A 70 -6.28 -10.52 6.36
C GLN A 70 -6.39 -9.08 6.85
N TRP A 71 -7.35 -8.28 6.35
CA TRP A 71 -7.49 -6.88 6.72
C TRP A 71 -7.45 -6.60 8.23
N PRO A 72 -8.14 -7.36 9.10
CA PRO A 72 -8.07 -7.13 10.54
C PRO A 72 -6.63 -7.16 11.09
N LYS A 73 -5.83 -8.14 10.67
CA LYS A 73 -4.42 -8.26 11.10
C LYS A 73 -3.54 -7.16 10.51
N LEU A 74 -3.77 -6.78 9.27
CA LEU A 74 -3.04 -5.68 8.63
C LEU A 74 -3.31 -4.37 9.36
N LEU A 75 -4.57 -4.09 9.68
CA LEU A 75 -4.97 -2.90 10.41
C LEU A 75 -4.35 -2.85 11.81
N GLU A 76 -4.31 -3.96 12.54
CA GLU A 76 -3.60 -4.05 13.82
C GLU A 76 -2.09 -3.78 13.66
N ASN A 77 -1.45 -4.35 12.65
CA ASN A 77 -0.02 -4.14 12.39
C ASN A 77 0.30 -2.68 12.03
N MET A 78 -0.54 -2.02 11.24
CA MET A 78 -0.37 -0.60 10.88
C MET A 78 -0.44 0.32 12.10
N LYS A 79 -1.27 0.01 13.10
CA LYS A 79 -1.37 0.79 14.36
C LYS A 79 -0.08 0.75 15.20
N VAL A 80 0.69 -0.32 15.09
CA VAL A 80 1.94 -0.53 15.84
C VAL A 80 3.15 0.09 15.11
N ASP A 81 3.06 0.32 13.80
CA ASP A 81 4.15 0.92 13.03
C ASP A 81 4.35 2.39 13.42
N LYS A 82 5.35 2.64 14.27
CA LYS A 82 5.76 3.96 14.78
C LYS A 82 6.26 4.93 13.70
N LYS A 83 6.33 4.51 12.42
CA LYS A 83 6.77 5.33 11.28
C LYS A 83 5.72 6.32 10.76
N SER A 84 4.52 6.38 11.36
CA SER A 84 3.50 7.40 11.06
C SER A 84 3.72 8.74 11.80
N ARG A 85 4.98 9.12 12.05
CA ARG A 85 5.33 10.36 12.76
C ARG A 85 6.40 11.13 12.01
#